data_AF-A0AA96X9V2-F1
#
_entry.id   AF-A0AA96X9V2-F1
#
_cell.length_a   1.000
_cell.length_b   1.000
_cell.length_c   1.000
_cell.angle_alpha   90.00
_cell.angle_beta   90.00
_cell.angle_gamma   90.00
#
_symmetry.space_group_name_H-M   'P 1'
#
loop_
_entity.id
_entity.type
_entity.pdbx_description
1 polymer ?
#
loop_
_entity_poly.entity_id
_entity_poly.type
_entity_poly.pdbx_seq_one_letter_code
_entity_poly.pdbx_strand_id
1 'polypeptide(L)' 'MEFQFANLADFLTMDGHGVFVWVSYAVTFLSLAGMALYPYIARRGLKAELVRQQKIAQRRRQAVSERTVTTKKEIAEEPA' A
#
# COMPACT_ATOMS: atom_id res chain seq x y z
N MET A 1 44.58 27.22 4.17
CA MET A 1 43.23 26.70 3.89
C MET A 1 42.55 26.55 5.23
N GLU A 2 41.83 27.59 5.66
CA GLU A 2 41.08 27.59 6.91
C GLU A 2 39.75 26.88 6.68
N PHE A 3 39.46 25.84 7.46
CA PHE A 3 38.16 25.18 7.45
C PHE A 3 37.12 26.17 8.00
N GLN A 4 36.22 26.65 7.14
CA GLN A 4 35.22 27.68 7.48
C GLN A 4 34.16 27.24 8.51
N PHE A 5 34.27 26.03 9.07
CA PHE A 5 33.37 25.51 10.10
C PHE A 5 34.19 24.85 11.20
N ALA A 6 34.20 25.46 12.38
CA ALA A 6 34.90 24.93 13.56
C ALA A 6 34.15 23.75 14.21
N ASN A 7 32.85 23.61 13.94
CA ASN A 7 32.00 22.57 14.52
C ASN A 7 30.80 22.24 13.61
N LEU A 8 30.26 21.03 13.73
CA LEU A 8 29.04 20.59 13.02
C LEU A 8 27.82 21.48 13.36
N ALA A 9 27.80 22.06 14.56
CA ALA A 9 26.77 23.00 14.98
C ALA A 9 26.81 24.33 14.19
N ASP A 10 28.01 24.85 13.89
CA ASP A 10 28.17 26.06 13.08
C ASP A 10 27.78 25.83 11.63
N PHE A 11 28.01 24.61 11.12
CA PHE A 11 27.51 24.20 9.81
C PHE A 11 25.98 24.07 9.79
N LEU A 12 25.38 23.51 10.85
CA LEU A 12 23.92 23.36 10.95
C LEU A 12 23.19 24.68 11.13
N THR A 13 23.82 25.64 11.81
CA THR A 13 23.21 26.92 12.16
C THR A 13 23.62 28.02 11.18
N MET A 14 24.74 27.85 10.46
CA MET A 14 25.26 28.72 9.39
C MET A 14 24.95 30.20 9.67
N ASP A 15 25.47 30.68 10.80
CA ASP A 15 25.31 32.06 11.29
C ASP A 15 23.84 32.56 11.34
N GLY A 16 22.94 31.69 11.79
CA GLY A 16 21.50 31.98 12.00
C GLY A 16 20.58 31.61 10.83
N HIS A 17 21.11 31.22 9.67
CA HIS A 17 20.32 30.91 8.48
C HIS A 17 20.04 29.42 8.28
N GLY A 18 20.76 28.56 8.99
CA GLY A 18 20.63 27.11 8.85
C GLY A 18 19.22 26.59 9.15
N VAL A 19 18.51 27.20 10.10
CA VAL A 19 17.11 26.83 10.43
C VAL A 19 16.20 26.91 9.20
N PHE A 20 16.33 27.95 8.37
CA PHE A 20 15.52 28.09 7.16
C PHE A 20 15.81 26.98 6.15
N VAL A 21 17.08 26.66 5.95
CA VAL A 21 17.50 25.60 5.02
C VAL A 21 16.94 24.25 5.46
N TRP A 22 17.11 23.88 6.72
CA TRP A 22 16.61 22.62 7.25
C TRP A 22 15.09 22.53 7.23
N VAL A 23 14.37 23.62 7.51
CA VAL A 23 12.91 23.66 7.40
C VAL A 23 12.47 23.50 5.95
N SER A 24 13.10 24.20 4.99
CA SER A 24 12.81 24.03 3.56
C SER A 24 13.06 22.59 3.11
N TYR A 25 14.19 22.00 3.49
CA TYR A 25 14.48 20.59 3.22
C TYR A 25 13.45 19.66 3.86
N ALA A 26 13.08 19.89 5.12
CA ALA A 26 12.08 19.09 5.82
C ALA A 26 10.72 19.14 5.11
N VAL A 27 10.27 20.32 4.69
CA VAL A 27 9.01 20.49 3.94
C VAL A 27 9.07 19.79 2.59
N THR A 28 10.18 19.92 1.85
CA THR A 28 10.37 19.21 0.58
C THR A 28 10.37 17.70 0.78
N PHE A 29 11.13 17.18 1.75
CA PHE A 29 11.17 15.76 2.06
C PHE A 29 9.80 15.23 2.52
N LEU A 30 9.08 15.99 3.34
CA LEU A 30 7.73 15.65 3.78
C LEU A 30 6.76 15.58 2.59
N SER A 31 6.88 16.52 1.64
CA SER A 31 6.05 16.55 0.43
C SER A 31 6.35 15.33 -0.47
N LEU A 32 7.63 15.03 -0.66
CA LEU A 32 8.09 13.88 -1.44
C LEU A 32 7.67 12.55 -0.78
N ALA A 33 7.86 12.45 0.54
CA ALA A 33 7.44 11.31 1.33
C ALA A 33 5.92 11.15 1.29
N GLY A 34 5.15 12.23 1.44
CA GLY A 34 3.70 12.21 1.33
C GLY A 34 3.24 11.68 -0.03
N MET A 35 3.85 12.15 -1.10
CA MET A 35 3.56 11.72 -2.47
C MET A 35 3.96 10.26 -2.74
N ALA A 36 5.03 9.76 -2.11
CA ALA A 36 5.44 8.36 -2.19
C ALA A 36 4.60 7.43 -1.29
N LEU A 37 4.18 7.93 -0.12
CA LEU A 37 3.44 7.16 0.88
C LEU A 37 1.97 7.05 0.53
N TYR A 38 1.39 8.05 -0.14
CA TYR A 38 0.01 8.04 -0.64
C TYR A 38 -0.32 6.79 -1.49
N PRO A 39 0.43 6.47 -2.57
CA PRO A 39 0.18 5.25 -3.32
C PRO A 39 0.54 3.99 -2.53
N TYR A 40 1.49 4.05 -1.59
CA TYR A 40 1.85 2.89 -0.77
C TYR A 40 0.69 2.46 0.15
N ILE A 41 0.06 3.43 0.82
CA ILE A 41 -1.10 3.19 1.70
C ILE A 41 -2.32 2.78 0.87
N ALA A 42 -2.60 3.47 -0.24
CA ALA A 42 -3.72 3.15 -1.12
C ALA A 42 -3.62 1.72 -1.70
N ARG A 43 -2.41 1.28 -2.08
CA ARG A 43 -2.15 -0.08 -2.55
C ARG A 43 -2.38 -1.14 -1.48
N ARG A 44 -2.13 -0.84 -0.19
CA ARG A 44 -2.43 -1.76 0.90
C ARG A 44 -3.95 -1.93 1.10
N GLY A 45 -4.71 -0.85 1.01
CA GLY A 45 -6.17 -0.89 1.10
C GLY A 45 -6.82 -1.71 -0.03
N LEU A 46 -6.40 -1.47 -1.27
CA LEU A 46 -6.95 -2.18 -2.44
C LEU A 46 -6.68 -3.70 -2.40
N LYS A 47 -5.49 -4.12 -1.96
CA LYS A 47 -5.18 -5.55 -1.84
C LYS A 47 -6.09 -6.26 -0.84
N ALA A 48 -6.40 -5.63 0.29
CA ALA A 48 -7.27 -6.22 1.30
C ALA A 48 -8.69 -6.45 0.76
N GLU A 49 -9.22 -5.48 0.00
CA GLU A 49 -10.54 -5.58 -0.60
C GLU A 49 -10.59 -6.66 -1.70
N LEU A 50 -9.57 -6.73 -2.56
CA LEU A 50 -9.48 -7.75 -3.60
C LEU A 50 -9.41 -9.17 -3.03
N VAL A 51 -8.64 -9.40 -1.96
CA VAL A 51 -8.56 -10.71 -1.28
C VAL A 51 -9.92 -11.13 -0.73
N ARG A 52 -10.67 -10.18 -0.15
CA ARG A 52 -12.01 -10.45 0.38
C ARG A 52 -12.99 -10.83 -0.72
N GLN A 53 -12.98 -10.11 -1.84
CA GLN A 53 -13.84 -10.40 -2.99
C GLN A 53 -13.51 -11.75 -3.64
N GLN A 54 -12.22 -12.09 -3.78
CA GLN A 54 -11.78 -13.38 -4.31
C GLN A 54 -12.29 -14.55 -3.45
N LYS A 55 -12.23 -14.42 -2.12
CA LYS A 55 -12.72 -15.47 -1.20
C LYS A 55 -14.23 -15.71 -1.34
N ILE A 56 -15.02 -14.64 -1.51
CA ILE A 56 -16.48 -14.76 -1.72
C ILE A 56 -16.78 -15.38 -3.08
N ALA A 57 -16.07 -14.97 -4.14
CA ALA A 57 -16.24 -15.52 -5.48
C ALA A 57 -15.90 -17.01 -5.55
N GLN A 58 -14.84 -17.45 -4.86
CA GLN A 58 -14.47 -18.86 -4.79
C GLN A 58 -15.55 -19.71 -4.12
N ARG A 59 -16.12 -19.25 -2.99
CA ARG A 59 -17.22 -19.97 -2.31
C ARG A 59 -18.46 -20.13 -3.20
N ARG A 60 -18.80 -19.09 -3.96
CA ARG A 60 -19.93 -19.16 -4.92
C ARG A 60 -19.66 -20.19 -6.03
N ARG A 61 -18.44 -20.25 -6.57
CA ARG A 61 -18.07 -21.23 -7.61
C ARG A 61 -18.14 -22.68 -7.11
N GLN A 62 -17.76 -22.91 -5.85
CA GLN A 62 -17.85 -24.23 -5.22
C GLN A 62 -19.32 -24.66 -5.05
N ALA A 63 -20.16 -23.78 -4.51
CA ALA A 63 -21.60 -24.05 -4.33
C ALA A 63 -22.33 -24.30 -5.67
N VAL A 64 -21.95 -23.59 -6.74
CA VAL A 64 -22.50 -23.83 -8.08
C VAL A 64 -22.03 -25.18 -8.63
N SER A 65 -20.74 -25.52 -8.48
CA SER A 65 -20.21 -26.81 -8.96
C SER A 65 -20.85 -27.99 -8.22
N GLU A 66 -21.08 -27.86 -6.91
CA GLU A 66 -21.73 -28.89 -6.10
C GLU A 66 -23.20 -29.09 -6.50
N ARG A 67 -23.95 -28.00 -6.77
CA ARG A 67 -25.31 -28.09 -7.30
C ARG A 67 -25.38 -28.72 -8.68
N THR A 68 -24.49 -28.36 -9.59
CA THR A 68 -24.47 -28.93 -10.94
C THR A 68 -24.12 -30.42 -10.92
N VAL A 69 -23.25 -30.86 -10.00
CA VAL A 69 -22.90 -32.27 -9.81
C VAL A 69 -24.09 -33.05 -9.23
N THR A 70 -24.79 -32.52 -8.22
CA THR A 70 -25.96 -33.18 -7.63
C THR A 70 -27.12 -33.27 -8.63
N THR A 71 -27.44 -32.18 -9.35
CA THR A 71 -28.49 -32.18 -10.37
C THR A 71 -28.18 -33.14 -11.53
N LYS A 72 -26.92 -33.21 -11.98
CA LYS A 72 -26.52 -34.16 -13.03
C LYS A 72 -26.62 -35.62 -12.57
N LYS A 73 -26.35 -35.88 -11.28
CA LYS A 73 -26.48 -37.22 -10.70
C LYS A 73 -27.94 -37.65 -10.58
N GLU A 74 -28.82 -36.75 -10.14
CA GLU A 74 -30.27 -36.99 -10.00
C GLU A 74 -30.94 -37.27 -11.36
N ILE A 75 -30.55 -36.56 -12.42
CA ILE A 75 -31.06 -36.80 -13.79
C ILE A 75 -30.53 -38.13 -14.37
N ALA A 76 -29.38 -38.62 -13.91
CA ALA A 76 -28.80 -39.89 -14.36
C ALA A 76 -29.34 -41.11 -13.58
N GLU A 77 -29.99 -40.88 -12.44
CA GLU A 77 -30.52 -41.93 -11.55
C GLU A 77 -32.04 -42.10 -11.68
N GLU A 78 -32.72 -41.33 -12.54
CA GLU A 78 -34.11 -41.59 -12.94
C GLU A 78 -34.12 -42.59 -14.12
N PRO A 79 -34.40 -43.89 -13.87
CA PRO A 79 -34.53 -44.86 -14.95
C PRO A 79 -35.89 -44.66 -15.61
N ALA A 80 -35.85 -44.51 -16.93
CA ALA A 80 -37.02 -44.56 -17.81
C ALA A 80 -37.79 -45.89 -17.69
#